data_AF-A0A7C8NFY8-F1
#
_entry.id   AF-A0A7C8NFY8-F1
#
_cell.length_a   1.000
_cell.length_b   1.000
_cell.length_c   1.000
_cell.angle_alpha   90.00
_cell.angle_beta   90.00
_cell.angle_gamma   90.00
#
_symmetry.space_group_name_H-M   'P 1'
#
loop_
_entity.id
_entity.type
_entity.pdbx_description
1 polymer ?
#
loop_
_entity_poly.entity_id
_entity_poly.type
_entity_poly.pdbx_seq_one_letter_code
_entity_poly.pdbx_strand_id
1 'polypeptide(L)'
;MASIADSYPWTTAPLIVGAPMRLISGPSLVHAISAAGGIGFLAAGTDVSTLSENLSSFKSLLSTSPIPGAPSDVLPIGVGFILWGADLKLAVKALSELPEPPAAVWLFAPSSSEELGSWANGIRSATKNKSKIWVQASCVADAIEAIKVATPDVFVIQGADAGGHGRYASAGLISLVPELIDAVREYYGNLNGGGDTSSFHSPPKFVAAGGIADERGVNAILALGADGAALGTRFLAAEEAVIRKGYQDAVLKAEDGGNNTIRTDVYDKLRGTIGWPEGYGGRGVINLSYVDAIKGVSFEENEKLYKVAEGAGDKGWEEGNARMTTYAGTAVGLVKEVAKAGDIINYGGSGQFSSSRGQAALHHGDVDSWILMDWANSRREETEWYHDGLILYSNYPEFILFIIGRVIYSITKNNNH
;
A
#
# COMPACT_ATOMS: atom_id res chain seq x y z
N MET A 1 5.05 9.96 -20.17
CA MET A 1 5.76 8.99 -19.31
C MET A 1 4.97 7.69 -19.32
N ALA A 2 5.64 6.53 -19.30
CA ALA A 2 4.96 5.25 -19.14
C ALA A 2 4.11 5.25 -17.86
N SER A 3 2.91 4.68 -17.90
CA SER A 3 2.05 4.48 -16.73
C SER A 3 2.67 3.44 -15.80
N ILE A 4 2.34 3.46 -14.50
CA ILE A 4 2.69 2.33 -13.62
C ILE A 4 2.07 1.01 -14.13
N ALA A 5 0.89 1.09 -14.77
CA ALA A 5 0.20 -0.05 -15.36
C ALA A 5 0.98 -0.68 -16.53
N ASP A 6 1.82 0.08 -17.25
CA ASP A 6 2.63 -0.46 -18.34
C ASP A 6 3.67 -1.48 -17.83
N SER A 7 4.09 -1.34 -16.57
CA SER A 7 4.98 -2.29 -15.90
C SER A 7 4.22 -3.49 -15.32
N TYR A 8 2.90 -3.38 -15.14
CA TYR A 8 2.05 -4.38 -14.48
C TYR A 8 0.73 -4.58 -15.25
N PRO A 9 0.77 -5.20 -16.45
CA PRO A 9 -0.35 -5.15 -17.40
C PRO A 9 -1.61 -5.94 -17.00
N TRP A 10 -1.54 -6.78 -15.96
CA TRP A 10 -2.71 -7.46 -15.39
C TRP A 10 -3.49 -6.59 -14.39
N THR A 11 -2.92 -5.44 -13.99
CA THR A 11 -3.52 -4.57 -12.98
C THR A 11 -4.59 -3.67 -13.58
N THR A 12 -5.51 -3.23 -12.72
CA THR A 12 -6.57 -2.27 -13.06
C THR A 12 -6.32 -0.96 -12.31
N ALA A 13 -6.78 0.15 -12.89
CA ALA A 13 -6.70 1.45 -12.25
C ALA A 13 -7.92 1.70 -11.34
N PRO A 14 -7.74 2.29 -10.15
CA PRO A 14 -6.45 2.69 -9.57
C PRO A 14 -5.63 1.49 -9.07
N LEU A 15 -4.30 1.59 -9.11
CA LEU A 15 -3.44 0.49 -8.64
C LEU A 15 -3.58 0.30 -7.14
N ILE A 16 -4.05 -0.89 -6.74
CA ILE A 16 -4.09 -1.33 -5.35
C ILE A 16 -3.04 -2.43 -5.14
N VAL A 17 -2.24 -2.22 -4.10
CA VAL A 17 -1.12 -3.09 -3.73
C VAL A 17 -1.43 -3.76 -2.39
N GLY A 18 -1.28 -5.08 -2.32
CA GLY A 18 -1.23 -5.77 -1.03
C GLY A 18 0.17 -5.75 -0.47
N ALA A 19 0.37 -5.07 0.66
CA ALA A 19 1.68 -4.92 1.28
C ALA A 19 2.27 -6.29 1.73
N PRO A 20 3.61 -6.46 1.71
CA PRO A 20 4.26 -7.63 2.25
C PRO A 20 4.19 -7.62 3.78
N MET A 21 3.31 -8.44 4.36
CA MET A 21 3.14 -8.59 5.80
C MET A 21 3.72 -9.93 6.24
N ARG A 22 4.83 -9.90 7.00
CA ARG A 22 5.58 -11.10 7.43
C ARG A 22 4.64 -12.11 8.08
N LEU A 23 4.69 -13.37 7.64
CA LEU A 23 3.83 -14.50 8.04
C LEU A 23 2.36 -14.42 7.59
N ILE A 24 1.89 -13.27 7.06
CA ILE A 24 0.49 -13.08 6.66
C ILE A 24 0.33 -13.15 5.14
N SER A 25 1.20 -12.47 4.39
CA SER A 25 1.14 -12.40 2.92
C SER A 25 1.77 -13.63 2.27
N GLY A 26 1.05 -14.75 2.34
CA GLY A 26 1.40 -16.01 1.69
C GLY A 26 0.88 -16.13 0.24
N PRO A 27 1.18 -17.26 -0.44
CA PRO A 27 0.84 -17.49 -1.85
C PRO A 27 -0.64 -17.27 -2.21
N SER A 28 -1.57 -17.71 -1.37
CA SER A 28 -3.01 -17.57 -1.62
C SER A 28 -3.46 -16.11 -1.64
N LEU A 29 -3.02 -15.31 -0.66
CA LEU A 29 -3.40 -13.89 -0.58
C LEU A 29 -2.88 -13.11 -1.79
N VAL A 30 -1.60 -13.28 -2.12
CA VAL A 30 -0.98 -12.50 -3.21
C VAL A 30 -1.52 -12.90 -4.58
N HIS A 31 -1.89 -14.17 -4.75
CA HIS A 31 -2.58 -14.66 -5.94
C HIS A 31 -3.95 -14.02 -6.06
N ALA A 32 -4.78 -14.06 -5.00
CA ALA A 32 -6.11 -13.49 -5.01
C ALA A 32 -6.11 -11.98 -5.31
N ILE A 33 -5.17 -11.24 -4.71
CA ILE A 33 -4.97 -9.81 -5.02
C ILE A 33 -4.65 -9.60 -6.50
N SER A 34 -3.72 -10.38 -7.04
CA SER A 34 -3.24 -10.18 -8.41
C SER A 34 -4.26 -10.63 -9.46
N ALA A 35 -4.99 -11.71 -9.18
CA ALA A 35 -6.11 -12.17 -9.99
C ALA A 35 -7.27 -11.17 -10.04
N ALA A 36 -7.44 -10.35 -9.01
CA ALA A 36 -8.45 -9.31 -8.94
C ALA A 36 -8.03 -7.97 -9.58
N GLY A 37 -6.84 -7.89 -10.20
CA GLY A 37 -6.35 -6.67 -10.84
C GLY A 37 -5.54 -5.75 -9.93
N GLY A 38 -5.09 -6.23 -8.76
CA GLY A 38 -4.06 -5.58 -7.95
C GLY A 38 -2.66 -6.18 -8.16
N ILE A 39 -1.71 -5.85 -7.29
CA ILE A 39 -0.43 -6.55 -7.17
C ILE A 39 -0.19 -6.97 -5.72
N GLY A 40 -0.09 -8.28 -5.49
CA GLY A 40 0.19 -8.84 -4.18
C GLY A 40 1.69 -9.02 -3.96
N PHE A 41 2.20 -8.66 -2.77
CA PHE A 41 3.59 -8.91 -2.39
C PHE A 41 3.72 -10.05 -1.39
N LEU A 42 4.45 -11.11 -1.77
CA LEU A 42 4.85 -12.17 -0.85
C LEU A 42 5.77 -11.60 0.21
N ALA A 43 5.59 -11.98 1.47
CA ALA A 43 6.45 -11.51 2.55
C ALA A 43 7.57 -12.51 2.85
N ALA A 44 8.72 -12.38 2.17
CA ALA A 44 9.93 -13.08 2.57
C ALA A 44 10.43 -12.60 3.95
N GLY A 45 10.28 -11.30 4.22
CA GLY A 45 10.64 -10.73 5.52
C GLY A 45 12.14 -10.84 5.80
N THR A 46 12.50 -11.23 7.03
CA THR A 46 13.90 -11.45 7.46
C THR A 46 14.37 -12.89 7.26
N ASP A 47 13.47 -13.87 7.13
CA ASP A 47 13.82 -15.27 6.96
C ASP A 47 13.46 -15.73 5.54
N VAL A 48 14.48 -15.79 4.70
CA VAL A 48 14.33 -16.12 3.27
C VAL A 48 14.34 -17.63 2.99
N SER A 49 14.46 -18.48 4.02
CA SER A 49 14.58 -19.94 3.85
C SER A 49 13.36 -20.57 3.19
N THR A 50 12.17 -20.00 3.39
CA THR A 50 10.90 -20.48 2.82
C THR A 50 10.53 -19.82 1.49
N LEU A 51 11.37 -18.93 0.95
CA LEU A 51 11.05 -18.16 -0.25
C LEU A 51 10.84 -19.07 -1.48
N SER A 52 11.74 -20.03 -1.71
CA SER A 52 11.63 -20.94 -2.87
C SER A 52 10.38 -21.83 -2.80
N GLU A 53 9.99 -22.26 -1.60
CA GLU A 53 8.76 -23.04 -1.39
C GLU A 53 7.50 -22.19 -1.65
N ASN A 54 7.46 -20.97 -1.11
CA ASN A 54 6.35 -20.04 -1.33
C ASN A 54 6.17 -19.68 -2.81
N LEU A 55 7.27 -19.44 -3.53
CA LEU A 55 7.24 -19.18 -4.97
C LEU A 55 6.77 -20.40 -5.77
N SER A 56 7.20 -21.60 -5.37
CA SER A 56 6.74 -22.85 -6.00
C SER A 56 5.24 -23.06 -5.79
N SER A 57 4.76 -22.83 -4.57
CA SER A 57 3.33 -22.86 -4.23
C SER A 57 2.53 -21.84 -5.05
N PHE A 58 3.05 -20.62 -5.21
CA PHE A 58 2.43 -19.61 -6.06
C PHE A 58 2.36 -20.05 -7.53
N LYS A 59 3.44 -20.64 -8.09
CA LYS A 59 3.41 -21.18 -9.46
C LYS A 59 2.37 -22.29 -9.64
N SER A 60 2.18 -23.15 -8.63
CA SER A 60 1.11 -24.15 -8.64
C SER A 60 -0.30 -23.55 -8.59
N LEU A 61 -0.47 -22.43 -7.88
CA LEU A 61 -1.74 -21.69 -7.93
C LEU A 61 -1.96 -21.10 -9.32
N LEU A 62 -0.93 -20.48 -9.91
CA LEU A 62 -1.02 -19.87 -11.24
C LEU A 62 -1.35 -20.88 -12.35
N SER A 63 -0.87 -22.13 -12.24
CA SER A 63 -1.19 -23.18 -13.22
C SER A 63 -2.64 -23.67 -13.15
N THR A 64 -3.28 -23.54 -11.98
CA THR A 64 -4.69 -23.95 -11.76
C THR A 64 -5.67 -22.79 -11.86
N SER A 65 -5.20 -21.57 -11.60
CA SER A 65 -5.96 -20.32 -11.67
C SER A 65 -5.08 -19.24 -12.32
N PRO A 66 -5.04 -19.17 -13.65
CA PRO A 66 -4.25 -18.17 -14.38
C PRO A 66 -4.73 -16.74 -14.09
N ILE A 67 -3.82 -15.78 -14.13
CA ILE A 67 -4.13 -14.35 -13.99
C ILE A 67 -4.20 -13.72 -15.39
N PRO A 68 -5.38 -13.25 -15.84
CA PRO A 68 -5.53 -12.64 -17.16
C PRO A 68 -4.63 -11.41 -17.33
N GLY A 69 -4.01 -11.27 -18.51
CA GLY A 69 -3.13 -10.13 -18.82
C GLY A 69 -1.74 -10.21 -18.16
N ALA A 70 -1.46 -11.24 -17.36
CA ALA A 70 -0.12 -11.45 -16.81
C ALA A 70 0.87 -11.79 -17.94
N PRO A 71 2.05 -11.15 -17.97
CA PRO A 71 3.09 -11.46 -18.94
C PRO A 71 3.68 -12.84 -18.67
N SER A 72 4.25 -13.48 -19.70
CA SER A 72 4.82 -14.82 -19.59
C SER A 72 6.26 -14.86 -19.06
N ASP A 73 6.92 -13.71 -18.95
CA ASP A 73 8.35 -13.63 -18.67
C ASP A 73 8.67 -13.18 -17.23
N VAL A 74 7.64 -12.85 -16.43
CA VAL A 74 7.68 -12.59 -14.98
C VAL A 74 6.45 -13.18 -14.29
N LEU A 75 6.54 -13.45 -12.99
CA LEU A 75 5.38 -13.80 -12.17
C LEU A 75 4.60 -12.53 -11.82
N PRO A 76 3.24 -12.53 -11.90
CA PRO A 76 2.40 -11.36 -11.66
C PRO A 76 2.23 -11.04 -10.16
N ILE A 77 3.33 -11.02 -9.41
CA ILE A 77 3.41 -10.72 -7.98
C ILE A 77 4.71 -9.98 -7.67
N GLY A 78 4.76 -9.37 -6.49
CA GLY A 78 5.99 -8.91 -5.89
C GLY A 78 6.50 -9.79 -4.75
N VAL A 79 7.74 -9.55 -4.31
CA VAL A 79 8.31 -10.14 -3.09
C VAL A 79 8.92 -9.03 -2.22
N GLY A 80 8.59 -9.00 -0.93
CA GLY A 80 9.10 -8.02 0.03
C GLY A 80 10.13 -8.59 1.01
N PHE A 81 11.23 -7.86 1.19
CA PHE A 81 12.35 -8.20 2.06
C PHE A 81 12.54 -7.15 3.17
N ILE A 82 12.94 -7.61 4.35
CA ILE A 82 13.39 -6.77 5.47
C ILE A 82 14.91 -6.90 5.55
N LEU A 83 15.62 -5.86 5.11
CA LEU A 83 16.99 -6.00 4.64
C LEU A 83 17.97 -6.29 5.77
N TRP A 84 17.84 -5.61 6.91
CA TRP A 84 18.73 -5.77 8.06
C TRP A 84 18.84 -7.21 8.57
N GLY A 85 17.83 -8.04 8.33
CA GLY A 85 17.78 -9.43 8.81
C GLY A 85 17.82 -10.48 7.71
N ALA A 86 17.47 -10.12 6.47
CA ALA A 86 17.44 -11.07 5.36
C ALA A 86 18.84 -11.37 4.81
N ASP A 87 19.06 -12.62 4.40
CA ASP A 87 20.31 -12.99 3.72
C ASP A 87 20.21 -12.72 2.21
N LEU A 88 20.97 -11.73 1.73
CA LEU A 88 21.00 -11.35 0.32
C LEU A 88 21.45 -12.49 -0.60
N LYS A 89 22.42 -13.33 -0.18
CA LYS A 89 22.93 -14.42 -1.02
C LYS A 89 21.87 -15.49 -1.23
N LEU A 90 21.14 -15.84 -0.17
CA LEU A 90 20.02 -16.78 -0.25
C LEU A 90 18.87 -16.20 -1.09
N ALA A 91 18.53 -14.92 -0.93
CA ALA A 91 17.52 -14.26 -1.75
C ALA A 91 17.90 -14.25 -3.25
N VAL A 92 19.14 -13.85 -3.57
CA VAL A 92 19.66 -13.84 -4.95
C VAL A 92 19.65 -15.24 -5.54
N LYS A 93 20.11 -16.25 -4.78
CA LYS A 93 20.08 -17.64 -5.23
C LYS A 93 18.65 -18.07 -5.59
N ALA A 94 17.71 -17.91 -4.65
CA ALA A 94 16.33 -18.30 -4.83
C ALA A 94 15.68 -17.62 -6.06
N LEU A 95 15.96 -16.34 -6.30
CA LEU A 95 15.43 -15.61 -7.46
C LEU A 95 16.10 -16.01 -8.77
N SER A 96 17.41 -16.26 -8.77
CA SER A 96 18.18 -16.62 -9.97
C SER A 96 17.85 -18.01 -10.51
N GLU A 97 17.33 -18.90 -9.67
CA GLU A 97 16.92 -20.26 -10.01
C GLU A 97 15.52 -20.30 -10.66
N LEU A 98 14.77 -19.19 -10.64
CA LEU A 98 13.46 -19.10 -11.27
C LEU A 98 13.58 -18.86 -12.78
N PRO A 99 12.84 -19.60 -13.61
CA PRO A 99 12.72 -19.26 -15.03
C PRO A 99 12.12 -17.86 -15.25
N GLU A 100 11.04 -17.55 -14.52
CA GLU A 100 10.40 -16.24 -14.46
C GLU A 100 10.54 -15.66 -13.04
N PRO A 101 11.23 -14.51 -12.86
CA PRO A 101 11.31 -13.85 -11.56
C PRO A 101 9.98 -13.13 -11.23
N PRO A 102 9.74 -12.72 -9.97
CA PRO A 102 8.61 -11.85 -9.63
C PRO A 102 8.69 -10.52 -10.38
N ALA A 103 7.55 -9.93 -10.73
CA ALA A 103 7.50 -8.65 -11.44
C ALA A 103 8.07 -7.47 -10.61
N ALA A 104 8.04 -7.57 -9.28
CA ALA A 104 8.55 -6.54 -8.39
C ALA A 104 9.28 -7.10 -7.17
N VAL A 105 10.23 -6.34 -6.64
CA VAL A 105 10.91 -6.62 -5.37
C VAL A 105 10.86 -5.39 -4.49
N TRP A 106 10.28 -5.52 -3.30
CA TRP A 106 10.11 -4.45 -2.32
C TRP A 106 11.18 -4.54 -1.25
N LEU A 107 12.01 -3.51 -1.16
CA LEU A 107 13.13 -3.38 -0.23
C LEU A 107 12.75 -2.46 0.94
N PHE A 108 12.87 -2.97 2.16
CA PHE A 108 12.50 -2.23 3.37
C PHE A 108 13.53 -2.38 4.49
N ALA A 109 13.73 -1.28 5.23
CA ALA A 109 14.56 -1.19 6.43
C ALA A 109 16.00 -1.70 6.24
N PRO A 110 16.79 -1.08 5.34
CA PRO A 110 18.22 -1.29 5.31
C PRO A 110 18.89 -0.76 6.59
N SER A 111 19.97 -1.41 6.99
CA SER A 111 20.89 -0.97 8.05
C SER A 111 21.78 0.18 7.59
N SER A 112 22.01 0.31 6.27
CA SER A 112 22.76 1.41 5.66
C SER A 112 22.39 1.62 4.19
N SER A 113 22.75 2.77 3.62
CA SER A 113 22.56 3.05 2.19
C SER A 113 23.29 2.04 1.29
N GLU A 114 24.49 1.60 1.69
CA GLU A 114 25.29 0.62 0.95
C GLU A 114 24.60 -0.75 0.91
N GLU A 115 23.94 -1.15 2.00
CA GLU A 115 23.13 -2.37 2.01
C GLU A 115 21.99 -2.27 1.00
N LEU A 116 21.25 -1.16 1.00
CA LEU A 116 20.16 -0.94 0.04
C LEU A 116 20.66 -1.03 -1.41
N GLY A 117 21.80 -0.40 -1.73
CA GLY A 117 22.40 -0.49 -3.07
C GLY A 117 22.87 -1.90 -3.42
N SER A 118 23.44 -2.63 -2.46
CA SER A 118 23.86 -4.03 -2.65
C SER A 118 22.68 -4.93 -2.96
N TRP A 119 21.56 -4.74 -2.26
CA TRP A 119 20.31 -5.46 -2.53
C TRP A 119 19.74 -5.13 -3.91
N ALA A 120 19.59 -3.84 -4.25
CA ALA A 120 19.06 -3.44 -5.56
C ALA A 120 19.89 -4.03 -6.72
N ASN A 121 21.22 -3.97 -6.64
CA ASN A 121 22.12 -4.53 -7.66
C ASN A 121 22.10 -6.07 -7.71
N GLY A 122 22.04 -6.72 -6.54
CA GLY A 122 21.93 -8.16 -6.43
C GLY A 122 20.64 -8.69 -7.07
N ILE A 123 19.51 -8.04 -6.77
CA ILE A 123 18.21 -8.40 -7.34
C ILE A 123 18.17 -8.17 -8.85
N ARG A 124 18.67 -7.03 -9.35
CA ARG A 124 18.74 -6.76 -10.79
C ARG A 124 19.57 -7.81 -11.52
N SER A 125 20.71 -8.18 -10.96
CA SER A 125 21.56 -9.25 -11.50
C SER A 125 20.84 -10.59 -11.53
N ALA A 126 20.22 -10.98 -10.41
CA ALA A 126 19.50 -12.25 -10.26
C ALA A 126 18.32 -12.38 -11.23
N THR A 127 17.62 -11.27 -11.46
CA THR A 127 16.37 -11.23 -12.22
C THR A 127 16.57 -10.77 -13.66
N LYS A 128 17.83 -10.53 -14.08
CA LYS A 128 18.20 -10.00 -15.40
C LYS A 128 17.45 -8.70 -15.75
N ASN A 129 17.30 -7.82 -14.75
CA ASN A 129 16.55 -6.55 -14.82
C ASN A 129 15.05 -6.68 -15.13
N LYS A 130 14.45 -7.87 -14.99
CA LYS A 130 13.01 -8.05 -15.21
C LYS A 130 12.17 -7.58 -14.02
N SER A 131 12.67 -7.77 -12.79
CA SER A 131 11.97 -7.30 -11.59
C SER A 131 12.19 -5.81 -11.38
N LYS A 132 11.09 -5.09 -11.15
CA LYS A 132 11.12 -3.67 -10.75
C LYS A 132 11.52 -3.53 -9.29
N ILE A 133 12.38 -2.57 -8.98
CA ILE A 133 12.86 -2.29 -7.63
C ILE A 133 11.94 -1.28 -6.95
N TRP A 134 11.23 -1.73 -5.92
CA TRP A 134 10.38 -0.93 -5.05
C TRP A 134 11.17 -0.61 -3.79
N VAL A 135 11.29 0.66 -3.44
CA VAL A 135 11.94 1.09 -2.19
C VAL A 135 10.95 1.82 -1.33
N GLN A 136 10.84 1.40 -0.07
CA GLN A 136 10.00 2.10 0.90
C GLN A 136 10.75 3.24 1.56
N ALA A 137 10.14 4.43 1.58
CA ALA A 137 10.66 5.64 2.20
C ALA A 137 9.60 6.26 3.11
N SER A 138 10.03 6.82 4.25
CA SER A 138 9.15 7.48 5.22
C SER A 138 9.44 8.97 5.40
N CYS A 139 10.42 9.50 4.67
CA CYS A 139 10.75 10.92 4.61
C CYS A 139 11.48 11.24 3.29
N VAL A 140 11.59 12.54 2.97
CA VAL A 140 12.27 13.05 1.78
C VAL A 140 13.74 12.61 1.73
N ALA A 141 14.46 12.72 2.85
CA ALA A 141 15.88 12.39 2.91
C ALA A 141 16.16 10.93 2.52
N ASP A 142 15.34 9.99 2.99
CA ASP A 142 15.45 8.56 2.63
C ASP A 142 15.23 8.35 1.13
N ALA A 143 14.24 9.03 0.54
CA ALA A 143 13.95 8.91 -0.89
C ALA A 143 15.11 9.43 -1.74
N ILE A 144 15.65 10.61 -1.42
CA ILE A 144 16.78 11.19 -2.15
C ILE A 144 18.03 10.31 -2.03
N GLU A 145 18.29 9.74 -0.85
CA GLU A 145 19.42 8.83 -0.67
C GLU A 145 19.23 7.52 -1.44
N ALA A 146 18.03 6.95 -1.41
CA ALA A 146 17.70 5.73 -2.15
C ALA A 146 17.89 5.89 -3.67
N ILE A 147 17.60 7.07 -4.25
CA ILE A 147 17.85 7.33 -5.68
C ILE A 147 19.31 7.12 -6.03
N LYS A 148 20.24 7.61 -5.19
CA LYS A 148 21.69 7.57 -5.46
C LYS A 148 22.25 6.15 -5.48
N VAL A 149 21.71 5.28 -4.62
CA VAL A 149 22.30 3.94 -4.38
C VAL A 149 21.52 2.80 -5.02
N ALA A 150 20.21 2.97 -5.21
CA ALA A 150 19.31 1.91 -5.69
C ALA A 150 18.57 2.25 -6.97
N THR A 151 18.49 3.52 -7.38
CA THR A 151 17.73 3.98 -8.57
C THR A 151 16.32 3.32 -8.65
N PRO A 152 15.43 3.57 -7.68
CA PRO A 152 14.16 2.84 -7.57
C PRO A 152 13.28 3.02 -8.81
N ASP A 153 12.55 1.97 -9.19
CA ASP A 153 11.48 2.07 -10.19
C ASP A 153 10.19 2.62 -9.55
N VAL A 154 9.96 2.27 -8.28
CA VAL A 154 8.80 2.70 -7.49
C VAL A 154 9.23 3.08 -6.08
N PHE A 155 8.74 4.20 -5.59
CA PHE A 155 8.76 4.54 -4.17
C PHE A 155 7.47 4.13 -3.50
N VAL A 156 7.58 3.42 -2.37
CA VAL A 156 6.47 3.27 -1.44
C VAL A 156 6.60 4.32 -0.34
N ILE A 157 5.73 5.32 -0.36
CA ILE A 157 5.70 6.41 0.60
C ILE A 157 4.91 5.95 1.83
N GLN A 158 5.60 5.51 2.88
CA GLN A 158 4.95 5.02 4.09
C GLN A 158 4.80 6.13 5.14
N GLY A 159 3.55 6.51 5.44
CA GLY A 159 3.21 7.48 6.48
C GLY A 159 3.19 6.89 7.90
N ALA A 160 3.12 7.78 8.90
CA ALA A 160 3.07 7.44 10.32
C ALA A 160 1.85 6.60 10.73
N ASP A 161 0.81 6.61 9.90
CA ASP A 161 -0.46 5.89 10.05
C ASP A 161 -0.36 4.39 9.77
N ALA A 162 0.73 3.93 9.15
CA ALA A 162 0.94 2.53 8.80
C ALA A 162 1.09 1.63 10.04
N GLY A 163 0.44 0.46 9.99
CA GLY A 163 0.64 -0.63 10.94
C GLY A 163 1.97 -1.34 10.71
N GLY A 164 2.44 -2.06 11.73
CA GLY A 164 3.75 -2.72 11.69
C GLY A 164 4.89 -1.71 11.66
N HIS A 165 6.05 -2.15 11.17
CA HIS A 165 7.28 -1.37 11.26
C HIS A 165 7.32 -0.19 10.29
N GLY A 166 7.74 0.95 10.84
CA GLY A 166 8.03 2.20 10.14
C GLY A 166 8.87 3.11 11.04
N ARG A 167 9.25 4.29 10.55
CA ARG A 167 10.08 5.23 11.35
C ARG A 167 9.29 5.85 12.49
N TYR A 168 9.87 6.00 13.68
CA TYR A 168 9.25 6.76 14.78
C TYR A 168 8.97 8.20 14.37
N ALA A 169 9.97 8.87 13.78
CA ALA A 169 9.81 10.18 13.17
C ALA A 169 9.29 10.02 11.73
N SER A 170 8.00 10.27 11.53
CA SER A 170 7.35 10.22 10.22
C SER A 170 6.12 11.13 10.22
N ALA A 171 5.79 11.69 9.06
CA ALA A 171 4.58 12.48 8.86
C ALA A 171 3.40 11.61 8.40
N GLY A 172 2.18 12.13 8.55
CA GLY A 172 0.99 11.53 7.94
C GLY A 172 1.00 11.68 6.42
N LEU A 173 0.19 10.88 5.71
CA LEU A 173 0.21 10.87 4.24
C LEU A 173 -0.15 12.21 3.59
N ILE A 174 -1.02 13.01 4.21
CA ILE A 174 -1.49 14.29 3.67
C ILE A 174 -0.34 15.23 3.33
N SER A 175 0.66 15.34 4.21
CA SER A 175 1.84 16.18 3.96
C SER A 175 2.97 15.39 3.31
N LEU A 176 3.18 14.13 3.70
CA LEU A 176 4.34 13.35 3.26
C LEU A 176 4.31 13.04 1.77
N VAL A 177 3.15 12.68 1.21
CA VAL A 177 3.03 12.28 -0.20
C VAL A 177 3.42 13.41 -1.16
N PRO A 178 2.77 14.60 -1.12
CA PRO A 178 3.12 15.67 -2.06
C PRO A 178 4.55 16.17 -1.86
N GLU A 179 5.01 16.34 -0.61
CA GLU A 179 6.37 16.82 -0.31
C GLU A 179 7.46 15.90 -0.87
N LEU A 180 7.31 14.58 -0.69
CA LEU A 180 8.27 13.61 -1.21
C LEU A 180 8.26 13.56 -2.74
N ILE A 181 7.07 13.57 -3.35
CA ILE A 181 6.93 13.57 -4.81
C ILE A 181 7.60 14.79 -5.42
N ASP A 182 7.34 15.98 -4.90
CA ASP A 182 7.90 17.22 -5.41
C ASP A 182 9.42 17.25 -5.27
N ALA A 183 9.96 16.83 -4.10
CA ALA A 183 11.40 16.74 -3.89
C ALA A 183 12.09 15.76 -4.84
N VAL A 184 11.48 14.59 -5.09
CA VAL A 184 12.02 13.61 -6.06
C VAL A 184 11.96 14.16 -7.48
N ARG A 185 10.85 14.80 -7.87
CA ARG A 185 10.72 15.41 -9.21
C ARG A 185 11.74 16.53 -9.41
N GLU A 186 11.95 17.38 -8.42
CA GLU A 186 12.96 18.44 -8.44
C GLU A 186 14.36 17.85 -8.60
N TYR A 187 14.70 16.80 -7.82
CA TYR A 187 15.98 16.12 -7.92
C TYR A 187 16.25 15.60 -9.34
N TYR A 188 15.27 14.92 -9.96
CA TYR A 188 15.39 14.46 -11.35
C TYR A 188 15.38 15.59 -12.37
N GLY A 189 14.64 16.69 -12.12
CA GLY A 189 14.65 17.88 -12.96
C GLY A 189 16.03 18.53 -13.04
N ASN A 190 16.70 18.66 -11.90
CA ASN A 190 18.06 19.21 -11.80
C ASN A 190 19.11 18.33 -12.48
N LEU A 191 18.93 17.00 -12.48
CA LEU A 191 19.81 16.09 -13.21
C LEU A 191 19.72 16.26 -14.74
N ASN A 192 18.53 16.56 -15.26
CA ASN A 192 18.30 16.69 -16.71
C ASN A 192 18.68 18.07 -17.29
N GLY A 193 19.00 19.05 -16.45
CA GLY A 193 19.26 20.45 -16.83
C GLY A 193 20.70 20.81 -17.20
N GLY A 194 21.63 19.86 -17.35
CA GLY A 194 23.07 20.18 -17.43
C GLY A 194 24.01 19.29 -18.27
N GLY A 195 23.53 18.26 -18.97
CA GLY A 195 24.40 17.36 -19.76
C GLY A 195 23.65 16.23 -20.45
N ASP A 196 24.34 15.47 -21.32
CA ASP A 196 23.82 14.41 -22.20
C ASP A 196 22.68 13.58 -21.57
N THR A 197 21.46 13.83 -22.05
CA THR A 197 20.21 13.26 -21.52
C THR A 197 19.95 11.82 -21.98
N SER A 198 20.86 11.21 -22.77
CA SER A 198 20.70 9.85 -23.29
C SER A 198 20.88 8.74 -22.25
N SER A 199 21.35 9.07 -21.05
CA SER A 199 21.68 8.13 -19.98
C SER A 199 20.76 8.18 -18.75
N PHE A 200 19.75 9.06 -18.73
CA PHE A 200 18.93 9.27 -17.53
C PHE A 200 17.69 8.37 -17.48
N HIS A 201 17.50 7.73 -16.32
CA HIS A 201 16.34 6.90 -16.01
C HIS A 201 15.09 7.78 -15.87
N SER A 202 13.94 7.28 -16.33
CA SER A 202 12.64 7.91 -16.04
C SER A 202 12.44 8.04 -14.52
N PRO A 203 11.76 9.10 -14.04
CA PRO A 203 11.50 9.25 -12.61
C PRO A 203 10.66 8.08 -12.09
N PRO A 204 10.83 7.70 -10.82
CA PRO A 204 10.09 6.59 -10.21
C PRO A 204 8.60 6.88 -10.16
N LYS A 205 7.81 5.81 -10.00
CA LYS A 205 6.40 5.89 -9.63
C LYS A 205 6.23 5.95 -8.13
N PHE A 206 5.08 6.38 -7.66
CA PHE A 206 4.81 6.60 -6.25
C PHE A 206 3.58 5.82 -5.79
N VAL A 207 3.73 4.98 -4.77
CA VAL A 207 2.63 4.27 -4.12
C VAL A 207 2.56 4.72 -2.68
N ALA A 208 1.41 5.23 -2.24
CA ALA A 208 1.22 5.67 -0.86
C ALA A 208 0.83 4.50 0.04
N ALA A 209 1.35 4.46 1.28
CA ALA A 209 1.09 3.38 2.23
C ALA A 209 0.85 3.91 3.65
N GLY A 210 -0.17 3.37 4.33
CA GLY A 210 -0.48 3.66 5.73
C GLY A 210 -1.75 4.48 5.91
N GLY A 211 -2.64 4.06 6.81
CA GLY A 211 -3.91 4.75 7.02
C GLY A 211 -4.94 4.59 5.89
N ILE A 212 -4.65 3.79 4.86
CA ILE A 212 -5.57 3.53 3.74
C ILE A 212 -6.26 2.19 3.97
N ALA A 213 -7.60 2.17 3.93
CA ALA A 213 -8.39 0.96 4.15
C ALA A 213 -9.57 0.79 3.17
N ASP A 214 -9.98 1.85 2.48
CA ASP A 214 -11.14 1.88 1.59
C ASP A 214 -10.94 2.87 0.43
N GLU A 215 -11.94 3.00 -0.44
CA GLU A 215 -11.91 3.83 -1.65
C GLU A 215 -11.66 5.32 -1.36
N ARG A 216 -12.09 5.82 -0.20
CA ARG A 216 -11.91 7.23 0.17
C ARG A 216 -10.42 7.52 0.37
N GLY A 217 -9.73 6.62 1.07
CA GLY A 217 -8.29 6.70 1.27
C GLY A 217 -7.51 6.56 -0.04
N VAL A 218 -7.94 5.65 -0.93
CA VAL A 218 -7.31 5.50 -2.25
C VAL A 218 -7.48 6.78 -3.09
N ASN A 219 -8.69 7.32 -3.18
CA ASN A 219 -8.93 8.55 -3.94
C ASN A 219 -8.15 9.75 -3.39
N ALA A 220 -8.04 9.85 -2.06
CA ALA A 220 -7.27 10.92 -1.43
C ALA A 220 -5.79 10.88 -1.83
N ILE A 221 -5.15 9.71 -1.85
CA ILE A 221 -3.72 9.62 -2.21
C ILE A 221 -3.47 9.88 -3.70
N LEU A 222 -4.44 9.58 -4.57
CA LEU A 222 -4.33 9.87 -6.00
C LEU A 222 -4.40 11.38 -6.21
N ALA A 223 -5.29 12.07 -5.49
CA ALA A 223 -5.37 13.54 -5.51
C ALA A 223 -4.08 14.20 -4.97
N LEU A 224 -3.37 13.55 -4.04
CA LEU A 224 -2.06 13.98 -3.55
C LEU A 224 -0.90 13.70 -4.54
N GLY A 225 -1.19 13.02 -5.66
CA GLY A 225 -0.23 12.78 -6.75
C GLY A 225 0.43 11.41 -6.77
N ALA A 226 0.03 10.47 -5.89
CA ALA A 226 0.50 9.09 -5.98
C ALA A 226 -0.13 8.35 -7.17
N ASP A 227 0.57 7.36 -7.70
CA ASP A 227 0.13 6.48 -8.79
C ASP A 227 -0.70 5.28 -8.29
N GLY A 228 -0.73 5.02 -6.97
CA GLY A 228 -1.47 3.91 -6.37
C GLY A 228 -1.40 3.86 -4.85
N ALA A 229 -2.12 2.91 -4.26
CA ALA A 229 -2.22 2.71 -2.81
C ALA A 229 -1.76 1.32 -2.39
N ALA A 230 -0.95 1.24 -1.33
CA ALA A 230 -0.63 -0.01 -0.65
C ALA A 230 -1.41 -0.15 0.65
N LEU A 231 -2.18 -1.24 0.74
CA LEU A 231 -3.01 -1.58 1.88
C LEU A 231 -2.32 -2.70 2.66
N GLY A 232 -2.20 -2.52 3.98
CA GLY A 232 -1.71 -3.53 4.91
C GLY A 232 -2.84 -4.02 5.81
N THR A 233 -3.23 -3.18 6.78
CA THR A 233 -4.24 -3.50 7.79
C THR A 233 -5.56 -3.99 7.21
N ARG A 234 -6.02 -3.45 6.06
CA ARG A 234 -7.24 -3.94 5.40
C ARG A 234 -7.14 -5.40 4.95
N PHE A 235 -5.99 -5.83 4.45
CA PHE A 235 -5.74 -7.21 4.01
C PHE A 235 -5.45 -8.18 5.16
N LEU A 236 -5.28 -7.71 6.40
CA LEU A 236 -5.32 -8.61 7.57
C LEU A 236 -6.71 -9.26 7.74
N ALA A 237 -7.75 -8.59 7.25
CA ALA A 237 -9.13 -9.09 7.20
C ALA A 237 -9.49 -9.66 5.82
N ALA A 238 -8.52 -10.21 5.09
CA ALA A 238 -8.79 -11.02 3.90
C ALA A 238 -9.03 -12.49 4.29
N GLU A 239 -9.92 -13.19 3.58
CA GLU A 239 -10.13 -14.64 3.76
C GLU A 239 -8.86 -15.44 3.46
N GLU A 240 -8.05 -14.97 2.50
CA GLU A 240 -6.86 -15.63 2.00
C GLU A 240 -5.59 -15.34 2.83
N ALA A 241 -5.69 -14.45 3.83
CA ALA A 241 -4.58 -14.09 4.69
C ALA A 241 -4.19 -15.23 5.63
N VAL A 242 -2.89 -15.51 5.75
CA VAL A 242 -2.37 -16.49 6.70
C VAL A 242 -2.32 -15.84 8.09
N ILE A 243 -3.46 -15.78 8.77
CA ILE A 243 -3.60 -15.07 10.04
C ILE A 243 -4.32 -15.92 11.08
N ARG A 244 -3.88 -15.80 12.34
CA ARG A 244 -4.55 -16.41 13.49
C ARG A 244 -5.90 -15.76 13.71
N LYS A 245 -6.92 -16.56 14.06
CA LYS A 245 -8.28 -16.05 14.22
C LYS A 245 -8.35 -14.99 15.32
N GLY A 246 -7.67 -15.20 16.45
CA GLY A 246 -7.60 -14.21 17.53
C GLY A 246 -6.98 -12.88 17.11
N TYR A 247 -5.94 -12.92 16.26
CA TYR A 247 -5.35 -11.69 15.69
C TYR A 247 -6.35 -11.01 14.75
N GLN A 248 -6.93 -11.74 13.78
CA GLN A 248 -7.90 -11.15 12.87
C GLN A 248 -9.11 -10.54 13.60
N ASP A 249 -9.60 -11.20 14.65
CA ASP A 249 -10.68 -10.68 15.48
C ASP A 249 -10.26 -9.42 16.26
N ALA A 250 -9.02 -9.36 16.75
CA ALA A 250 -8.48 -8.15 17.38
C ALA A 250 -8.38 -6.96 16.39
N VAL A 251 -8.08 -7.22 15.12
CA VAL A 251 -8.12 -6.20 14.06
C VAL A 251 -9.55 -5.70 13.85
N LEU A 252 -10.52 -6.60 13.73
CA LEU A 252 -11.93 -6.24 13.48
C LEU A 252 -12.59 -5.49 14.65
N LYS A 253 -12.19 -5.82 15.88
CA LYS A 253 -12.69 -5.18 17.11
C LYS A 253 -12.04 -3.84 17.40
N ALA A 254 -10.83 -3.58 16.88
CA ALA A 254 -10.13 -2.35 17.17
C ALA A 254 -10.81 -1.16 16.50
N GLU A 255 -11.06 -0.11 17.28
CA GLU A 255 -11.67 1.13 16.83
C GLU A 255 -10.82 2.32 17.28
N ASP A 256 -11.11 3.51 16.77
CA ASP A 256 -10.39 4.75 17.13
C ASP A 256 -8.86 4.56 17.06
N GLY A 257 -8.38 4.11 15.90
CA GLY A 257 -7.01 3.64 15.77
C GLY A 257 -5.95 4.71 16.02
N GLY A 258 -6.29 6.00 15.96
CA GLY A 258 -5.40 7.09 16.37
C GLY A 258 -5.07 7.04 17.87
N ASN A 259 -6.03 6.66 18.71
CA ASN A 259 -5.87 6.54 20.15
C ASN A 259 -5.53 5.12 20.61
N ASN A 260 -5.99 4.10 19.89
CA ASN A 260 -5.84 2.70 20.28
C ASN A 260 -4.71 1.94 19.56
N THR A 261 -3.91 2.63 18.75
CA THR A 261 -2.66 2.08 18.21
C THR A 261 -1.45 2.93 18.59
N ILE A 262 -0.31 2.28 18.78
CA ILE A 262 0.93 2.96 19.15
C ILE A 262 2.13 2.34 18.44
N ARG A 263 3.09 3.18 18.06
CA ARG A 263 4.40 2.74 17.57
C ARG A 263 5.34 2.55 18.76
N THR A 264 5.87 1.35 18.92
CA THR A 264 6.67 0.96 20.09
C THR A 264 7.60 -0.21 19.76
N ASP A 265 8.66 -0.39 20.55
CA ASP A 265 9.57 -1.53 20.48
C ASP A 265 9.23 -2.62 21.53
N VAL A 266 8.21 -2.39 22.38
CA VAL A 266 7.80 -3.34 23.42
C VAL A 266 7.42 -4.68 22.80
N TYR A 267 6.62 -4.65 21.74
CA TYR A 267 6.18 -5.85 21.01
C TYR A 267 7.34 -6.63 20.40
N ASP A 268 8.34 -5.92 19.88
CA ASP A 268 9.52 -6.53 19.27
C ASP A 268 10.39 -7.23 20.30
N LYS A 269 10.64 -6.57 21.45
CA LYS A 269 11.40 -7.14 22.57
C LYS A 269 10.73 -8.40 23.12
N LEU A 270 9.42 -8.36 23.34
CA LEU A 270 8.65 -9.51 23.85
C LEU A 270 8.62 -10.69 22.88
N ARG A 271 8.68 -10.42 21.58
CA ARG A 271 8.75 -11.44 20.51
C ARG A 271 10.17 -11.85 20.14
N GLY A 272 11.19 -11.31 20.81
CA GLY A 272 12.60 -11.57 20.50
C GLY A 272 13.07 -11.04 19.14
N THR A 273 12.38 -10.09 18.52
CA THR A 273 12.77 -9.49 17.23
C THR A 273 13.56 -8.20 17.46
N ILE A 274 14.87 -8.31 17.75
CA ILE A 274 15.67 -7.18 18.28
C ILE A 274 16.65 -6.52 17.29
N GLY A 275 16.63 -6.88 16.00
CA GLY A 275 17.63 -6.38 15.03
C GLY A 275 17.21 -5.17 14.20
N TRP A 276 16.07 -4.52 14.52
CA TRP A 276 15.63 -3.33 13.79
C TRP A 276 16.64 -2.18 13.87
N PRO A 277 16.95 -1.49 12.75
CA PRO A 277 17.79 -0.30 12.77
C PRO A 277 17.22 0.80 13.67
N GLU A 278 18.09 1.70 14.13
CA GLU A 278 17.69 2.83 14.96
C GLU A 278 16.61 3.67 14.27
N GLY A 279 15.63 4.11 15.07
CA GLY A 279 14.52 4.93 14.57
C GLY A 279 13.36 4.14 13.97
N TYR A 280 13.41 2.81 13.92
CA TYR A 280 12.28 1.96 13.54
C TYR A 280 11.51 1.43 14.76
N GLY A 281 10.19 1.31 14.63
CA GLY A 281 9.32 0.66 15.60
C GLY A 281 8.03 0.14 15.00
N GLY A 282 7.43 -0.86 15.63
CA GLY A 282 6.18 -1.47 15.18
C GLY A 282 4.94 -0.73 15.70
N ARG A 283 4.03 -0.32 14.81
CA ARG A 283 2.70 0.16 15.21
C ARG A 283 1.72 -1.00 15.37
N GLY A 284 1.14 -1.13 16.56
CA GLY A 284 0.13 -2.13 16.87
C GLY A 284 -0.97 -1.62 17.80
N VAL A 285 -2.03 -2.41 17.92
CA VAL A 285 -3.13 -2.17 18.85
C VAL A 285 -2.61 -2.24 20.28
N ILE A 286 -2.91 -1.21 21.07
CA ILE A 286 -2.53 -1.12 22.47
C ILE A 286 -3.16 -2.29 23.23
N ASN A 287 -2.35 -2.96 24.06
CA ASN A 287 -2.75 -4.12 24.84
C ASN A 287 -2.05 -4.10 26.22
N LEU A 288 -2.32 -5.10 27.07
CA LEU A 288 -1.79 -5.13 28.44
C LEU A 288 -0.26 -5.15 28.48
N SER A 289 0.40 -5.76 27.50
CA SER A 289 1.87 -5.80 27.45
C SER A 289 2.48 -4.41 27.26
N TYR A 290 1.86 -3.56 26.43
CA TYR A 290 2.27 -2.17 26.32
C TYR A 290 1.94 -1.36 27.59
N VAL A 291 0.72 -1.54 28.13
CA VAL A 291 0.27 -0.84 29.34
C VAL A 291 1.16 -1.16 30.54
N ASP A 292 1.58 -2.41 30.71
CA ASP A 292 2.47 -2.83 31.79
C ASP A 292 3.85 -2.19 31.64
N ALA A 293 4.39 -2.13 30.42
CA ALA A 293 5.67 -1.49 30.15
C ALA A 293 5.67 0.00 30.52
N ILE A 294 4.64 0.76 30.14
CA ILE A 294 4.55 2.20 30.48
C ILE A 294 4.28 2.44 31.97
N LYS A 295 3.72 1.45 32.68
CA LYS A 295 3.54 1.48 34.14
C LYS A 295 4.79 1.07 34.91
N GLY A 296 5.87 0.71 34.23
CA GLY A 296 7.15 0.34 34.84
C GLY A 296 7.24 -1.11 35.31
N VAL A 297 6.38 -2.01 34.82
CA VAL A 297 6.58 -3.46 35.00
C VAL A 297 7.89 -3.85 34.32
N SER A 298 8.72 -4.66 34.99
CA SER A 298 10.01 -5.06 34.45
C SER A 298 9.84 -5.87 33.15
N PHE A 299 10.84 -5.82 32.29
CA PHE A 299 10.81 -6.56 31.02
C PHE A 299 10.63 -8.06 31.26
N GLU A 300 11.31 -8.63 32.25
CA GLU A 300 11.29 -10.06 32.56
C GLU A 300 9.89 -10.53 32.97
N GLU A 301 9.19 -9.76 33.79
CA GLU A 301 7.83 -10.10 34.20
C GLU A 301 6.85 -9.94 33.04
N ASN A 302 6.98 -8.87 32.26
CA ASN A 302 6.14 -8.66 31.07
C ASN A 302 6.36 -9.77 30.02
N GLU A 303 7.60 -10.18 29.80
CA GLU A 303 7.96 -11.28 28.90
C GLU A 303 7.34 -12.61 29.36
N LYS A 304 7.37 -12.89 30.67
CA LYS A 304 6.71 -14.06 31.23
C LYS A 304 5.20 -14.04 30.98
N LEU A 305 4.54 -12.91 31.24
CA LEU A 305 3.09 -12.75 31.00
C LEU A 305 2.74 -12.87 29.51
N TYR A 306 3.60 -12.34 28.63
CA TYR A 306 3.45 -12.47 27.19
C TYR A 306 3.56 -13.95 26.75
N LYS A 307 4.55 -14.69 27.23
CA LYS A 307 4.73 -16.13 26.94
C LYS A 307 3.54 -16.97 27.43
N VAL A 308 2.94 -16.61 28.56
CA VAL A 308 1.70 -17.25 29.05
C VAL A 308 0.56 -17.03 28.05
N ALA A 309 0.40 -15.81 27.54
CA ALA A 309 -0.61 -15.49 26.54
C ALA A 309 -0.35 -16.21 25.20
N GLU A 310 0.90 -16.31 24.75
CA GLU A 310 1.27 -17.10 23.57
C GLU A 310 0.92 -18.58 23.72
N GLY A 311 1.20 -19.17 24.89
CA GLY A 311 0.82 -20.55 25.21
C GLY A 311 -0.69 -20.79 25.23
N ALA A 312 -1.50 -19.73 25.42
CA ALA A 312 -2.96 -19.79 25.38
C ALA A 312 -3.54 -19.71 23.94
N GLY A 313 -2.70 -19.52 22.91
CA GLY A 313 -3.12 -19.45 21.52
C GLY A 313 -4.00 -18.23 21.24
N ASP A 314 -5.14 -18.42 20.55
CA ASP A 314 -5.99 -17.29 20.13
C ASP A 314 -6.55 -16.48 21.32
N LYS A 315 -6.60 -17.07 22.52
CA LYS A 315 -7.00 -16.37 23.76
C LYS A 315 -6.02 -15.28 24.17
N GLY A 316 -4.78 -15.29 23.67
CA GLY A 316 -3.81 -14.22 23.93
C GLY A 316 -4.19 -12.85 23.33
N TRP A 317 -5.21 -12.82 22.47
CA TRP A 317 -5.82 -11.62 21.90
C TRP A 317 -7.23 -11.34 22.43
N GLU A 318 -7.73 -12.12 23.39
CA GLU A 318 -9.08 -11.96 23.94
C GLU A 318 -9.21 -10.63 24.70
N GLU A 319 -10.33 -9.95 24.51
CA GLU A 319 -10.59 -8.66 25.12
C GLU A 319 -10.52 -8.73 26.65
N GLY A 320 -9.96 -7.70 27.28
CA GLY A 320 -9.69 -7.66 28.72
C GLY A 320 -8.44 -8.41 29.17
N ASN A 321 -7.93 -9.38 28.38
CA ASN A 321 -6.71 -10.15 28.67
C ASN A 321 -5.64 -10.07 27.58
N ALA A 322 -5.88 -9.30 26.52
CA ALA A 322 -5.01 -9.24 25.36
C ALA A 322 -3.59 -8.79 25.72
N ARG A 323 -2.62 -9.64 25.36
CA ARG A 323 -1.17 -9.39 25.54
C ARG A 323 -0.39 -9.62 24.26
N MET A 324 -0.89 -10.47 23.37
CA MET A 324 -0.23 -10.78 22.12
C MET A 324 -0.27 -9.61 21.14
N THR A 325 0.81 -9.46 20.39
CA THR A 325 1.00 -8.34 19.47
C THR A 325 -0.04 -8.38 18.34
N THR A 326 -0.62 -7.23 18.03
CA THR A 326 -1.55 -7.02 16.92
C THR A 326 -1.06 -5.83 16.11
N TYR A 327 -0.21 -6.05 15.11
CA TYR A 327 0.28 -4.95 14.26
C TYR A 327 -0.83 -4.47 13.32
N ALA A 328 -1.25 -3.22 13.48
CA ALA A 328 -2.32 -2.59 12.72
C ALA A 328 -2.12 -1.07 12.68
N GLY A 329 -2.58 -0.43 11.61
CA GLY A 329 -2.46 1.01 11.39
C GLY A 329 -3.59 1.80 12.03
N THR A 330 -3.52 3.12 11.94
CA THR A 330 -4.52 4.04 12.54
C THR A 330 -5.90 3.91 11.87
N ALA A 331 -5.96 3.44 10.63
CA ALA A 331 -7.20 3.13 9.92
C ALA A 331 -7.88 1.81 10.34
N VAL A 332 -7.39 1.12 11.38
CA VAL A 332 -7.97 -0.16 11.83
C VAL A 332 -9.48 -0.06 12.12
N GLY A 333 -9.95 1.08 12.62
CA GLY A 333 -11.37 1.33 12.85
C GLY A 333 -12.26 1.34 11.60
N LEU A 334 -11.67 1.34 10.39
CA LEU A 334 -12.40 1.20 9.12
C LEU A 334 -12.51 -0.25 8.65
N VAL A 335 -11.78 -1.18 9.28
CA VAL A 335 -11.78 -2.61 8.92
C VAL A 335 -12.84 -3.33 9.74
N LYS A 336 -14.07 -3.44 9.19
CA LYS A 336 -15.24 -3.94 9.92
C LYS A 336 -15.63 -5.38 9.64
N GLU A 337 -15.12 -5.96 8.55
CA GLU A 337 -15.47 -7.32 8.15
C GLU A 337 -14.31 -8.06 7.50
N VAL A 338 -14.38 -9.38 7.57
CA VAL A 338 -13.58 -10.26 6.72
C VAL A 338 -14.22 -10.28 5.33
N ALA A 339 -13.41 -10.08 4.30
CA ALA A 339 -13.85 -10.12 2.91
C ALA A 339 -12.83 -10.89 2.06
N LYS A 340 -13.23 -11.34 0.87
CA LYS A 340 -12.26 -11.86 -0.10
C LYS A 340 -11.32 -10.76 -0.54
N ALA A 341 -10.06 -11.09 -0.79
CA ALA A 341 -9.09 -10.12 -1.28
C ALA A 341 -9.55 -9.43 -2.57
N GLY A 342 -10.25 -10.15 -3.46
CA GLY A 342 -10.82 -9.56 -4.66
C GLY A 342 -11.92 -8.52 -4.39
N ASP A 343 -12.72 -8.72 -3.34
CA ASP A 343 -13.73 -7.72 -2.94
C ASP A 343 -13.07 -6.49 -2.32
N ILE A 344 -11.95 -6.67 -1.61
CA ILE A 344 -11.14 -5.54 -1.10
C ILE A 344 -10.60 -4.70 -2.26
N ILE A 345 -10.10 -5.36 -3.32
CA ILE A 345 -9.59 -4.68 -4.53
C ILE A 345 -10.70 -3.94 -5.26
N ASN A 346 -11.88 -4.55 -5.39
CA ASN A 346 -13.01 -3.97 -6.11
C ASN A 346 -13.89 -3.05 -5.23
N TYR A 347 -13.49 -2.79 -3.99
CA TYR A 347 -14.29 -2.07 -2.98
C TYR A 347 -15.67 -2.72 -2.68
N GLY A 348 -15.84 -4.01 -3.00
CA GLY A 348 -17.07 -4.78 -2.88
C GLY A 348 -17.41 -5.27 -1.46
N GLY A 349 -16.54 -5.02 -0.46
CA GLY A 349 -16.69 -5.49 0.91
C GLY A 349 -16.96 -4.39 1.94
N SER A 350 -17.80 -3.40 1.59
CA SER A 350 -18.42 -2.54 2.59
C SER A 350 -19.78 -2.05 2.08
N GLY A 351 -20.83 -2.77 2.45
CA GLY A 351 -22.16 -2.18 2.43
C GLY A 351 -22.16 -0.94 3.33
N GLN A 352 -22.66 0.19 2.80
CA GLN A 352 -22.56 1.56 3.36
C GLN A 352 -21.18 2.19 3.07
N PHE A 353 -20.87 2.70 1.89
CA PHE A 353 -21.42 3.92 1.30
C PHE A 353 -21.17 3.89 -0.22
N SER A 354 -21.98 3.12 -0.95
CA SER A 354 -22.20 3.39 -2.38
C SER A 354 -23.04 4.67 -2.53
N SER A 355 -22.58 5.79 -1.95
CA SER A 355 -23.12 7.07 -2.37
C SER A 355 -22.68 7.26 -3.82
N SER A 356 -23.65 7.57 -4.67
CA SER A 356 -23.52 7.99 -6.06
C SER A 356 -22.45 9.07 -6.34
N ARG A 357 -21.76 9.59 -5.31
CA ARG A 357 -20.63 10.49 -5.40
C ARG A 357 -19.31 9.82 -5.78
N GLY A 358 -19.12 8.52 -5.51
CA GLY A 358 -17.85 7.81 -5.77
C GLY A 358 -17.74 7.15 -7.14
N GLN A 359 -18.83 6.60 -7.67
CA GLN A 359 -18.82 5.86 -8.94
C GLN A 359 -18.63 6.75 -10.18
N ALA A 360 -18.89 8.06 -10.08
CA ALA A 360 -18.66 9.00 -11.18
C ALA A 360 -17.16 9.29 -11.42
N ALA A 361 -16.26 8.94 -10.49
CA ALA A 361 -14.84 9.29 -10.55
C ALA A 361 -13.97 8.36 -11.43
N LEU A 362 -14.51 7.23 -11.89
CA LEU A 362 -13.71 6.20 -12.58
C LEU A 362 -13.84 6.22 -14.11
N HIS A 363 -14.72 7.06 -14.66
CA HIS A 363 -14.77 7.30 -16.09
C HIS A 363 -14.17 8.67 -16.41
N HIS A 364 -12.89 8.62 -16.78
CA HIS A 364 -12.08 9.69 -17.39
C HIS A 364 -11.48 10.69 -16.42
N GLY A 365 -10.15 10.70 -16.37
CA GLY A 365 -9.32 11.55 -15.52
C GLY A 365 -9.34 13.03 -15.90
N ASP A 366 -10.49 13.68 -15.80
CA ASP A 366 -10.65 15.12 -15.89
C ASP A 366 -10.97 15.70 -14.51
N VAL A 367 -9.94 16.24 -13.87
CA VAL A 367 -9.98 16.95 -12.57
C VAL A 367 -10.95 18.15 -12.60
N ASP A 368 -11.26 18.66 -13.79
CA ASP A 368 -12.18 19.79 -14.02
C ASP A 368 -13.65 19.44 -13.72
N SER A 369 -14.05 18.17 -13.83
CA SER A 369 -15.42 17.72 -13.57
C SER A 369 -15.83 17.80 -12.09
N TRP A 370 -14.84 17.71 -11.19
CA TRP A 370 -15.05 17.73 -9.73
C TRP A 370 -15.45 19.12 -9.20
N ILE A 371 -14.76 20.19 -9.66
CA ILE A 371 -15.04 21.57 -9.25
C ILE A 371 -16.47 21.98 -9.66
N LEU A 372 -16.92 21.51 -10.81
CA LEU A 372 -18.24 21.79 -11.36
C LEU A 372 -19.36 21.04 -10.64
N MET A 373 -19.15 19.77 -10.26
CA MET A 373 -20.12 19.04 -9.44
C MET A 373 -20.26 19.63 -8.03
N ASP A 374 -19.17 20.07 -7.41
CA ASP A 374 -19.23 20.68 -6.08
C ASP A 374 -19.93 22.04 -6.13
N TRP A 375 -19.70 22.82 -7.20
CA TRP A 375 -20.44 24.06 -7.50
C TRP A 375 -21.94 23.81 -7.69
N ALA A 376 -22.33 22.83 -8.51
CA ALA A 376 -23.73 22.51 -8.80
C ALA A 376 -24.49 22.01 -7.56
N ASN A 377 -23.85 21.13 -6.79
CA ASN A 377 -24.40 20.61 -5.52
C ASN A 377 -24.56 21.71 -4.48
N SER A 378 -23.63 22.68 -4.41
CA SER A 378 -23.75 23.84 -3.51
C SER A 378 -24.98 24.71 -3.80
N ARG A 379 -25.55 24.62 -5.01
CA ARG A 379 -26.72 25.41 -5.47
C ARG A 379 -28.01 24.62 -5.61
N ARG A 380 -28.02 23.31 -5.29
CA ARG A 380 -29.19 22.40 -5.45
C ARG A 380 -29.73 22.39 -6.89
N GLU A 381 -28.85 22.36 -7.87
CA GLU A 381 -29.22 22.22 -9.29
C GLU A 381 -29.26 20.72 -9.69
N GLU A 382 -30.15 20.34 -10.61
CA GLU A 382 -30.26 18.95 -11.10
C GLU A 382 -29.20 18.69 -12.19
N THR A 383 -28.57 17.52 -12.18
CA THR A 383 -27.54 17.14 -13.17
C THR A 383 -27.86 15.80 -13.82
N GLU A 384 -27.64 15.70 -15.13
CA GLU A 384 -27.79 14.46 -15.89
C GLU A 384 -26.57 14.24 -16.81
N TRP A 385 -26.11 12.99 -16.91
CA TRP A 385 -24.99 12.62 -17.78
C TRP A 385 -25.49 12.23 -19.17
N TYR A 386 -24.86 12.73 -20.23
CA TYR A 386 -25.21 12.38 -21.61
C TYR A 386 -23.97 12.11 -22.46
N HIS A 387 -23.75 10.84 -22.81
CA HIS A 387 -22.64 10.32 -23.62
C HIS A 387 -21.24 10.83 -23.20
N ASP A 388 -20.81 11.99 -23.69
CA ASP A 388 -19.47 12.58 -23.50
C ASP A 388 -19.51 13.95 -22.77
N GLY A 389 -20.60 14.24 -22.05
CA GLY A 389 -20.80 15.54 -21.40
C GLY A 389 -21.72 15.52 -20.17
N LEU A 390 -21.59 16.57 -19.36
CA LEU A 390 -22.44 16.84 -18.19
C LEU A 390 -23.50 17.89 -18.57
N ILE A 391 -24.77 17.60 -18.31
CA ILE A 391 -25.88 18.55 -18.44
C ILE A 391 -26.23 19.09 -17.05
N LEU A 392 -26.18 20.42 -16.90
CA LEU A 392 -26.59 21.15 -15.71
C LEU A 392 -27.97 21.78 -15.96
N TYR A 393 -28.99 21.30 -15.25
CA TYR A 393 -30.31 21.91 -15.23
C TYR A 393 -30.34 22.95 -14.11
N SER A 394 -30.15 24.21 -14.50
CA SER A 394 -30.29 25.32 -13.57
C SER A 394 -31.75 25.50 -13.16
N ASN A 395 -31.98 25.92 -11.91
CA ASN A 395 -33.31 26.34 -11.43
C ASN A 395 -33.79 27.66 -12.08
N TYR A 396 -32.98 28.28 -12.95
CA TYR A 396 -33.36 29.44 -13.76
C TYR A 396 -33.81 28.97 -15.15
N PRO A 397 -35.09 29.11 -15.54
CA PRO A 397 -35.66 28.54 -16.77
C PRO A 397 -35.12 29.13 -18.08
N GLU A 398 -34.16 30.06 -18.01
CA GLU A 398 -33.62 30.81 -19.14
C GLU A 398 -32.25 30.31 -19.63
N PHE A 399 -31.60 29.39 -18.91
CA PHE A 399 -30.25 28.90 -19.25
C PHE A 399 -30.13 27.38 -19.14
N ILE A 400 -29.57 26.74 -20.16
CA ILE A 400 -29.09 25.36 -20.10
C ILE A 400 -27.58 25.38 -20.38
N LEU A 401 -26.78 24.80 -19.48
CA LEU A 401 -25.33 24.69 -19.64
C LEU A 401 -24.97 23.26 -20.09
N PHE A 402 -24.14 23.17 -21.14
CA PHE A 402 -23.58 21.92 -21.64
C PHE A 402 -22.07 21.96 -21.54
N ILE A 403 -21.46 20.88 -21.12
CA ILE A 403 -20.01 20.72 -21.13
C ILE A 403 -19.66 19.53 -22.00
N ILE A 404 -18.88 19.77 -23.05
CA ILE A 404 -18.36 18.73 -23.95
C ILE A 404 -16.84 18.89 -23.97
N GLY A 405 -16.12 17.96 -23.37
CA GLY A 405 -14.67 18.08 -23.14
C GLY A 405 -14.32 19.31 -22.27
N ARG A 406 -13.37 20.15 -22.73
CA ARG A 406 -12.91 21.36 -22.03
C ARG A 406 -13.68 22.64 -22.35
N VAL A 407 -14.82 22.55 -23.04
CA VAL A 407 -15.57 23.71 -23.52
C VAL A 407 -16.93 23.78 -22.81
N ILE A 408 -17.23 24.94 -22.23
CA ILE A 408 -18.53 25.25 -21.62
C ILE A 408 -19.39 25.97 -22.66
N TYR A 409 -20.56 25.40 -22.95
CA TYR A 409 -21.59 25.98 -23.80
C TYR A 409 -22.75 26.44 -22.93
N SER A 410 -23.27 27.64 -23.17
CA SER A 410 -24.52 28.11 -22.55
C SER A 410 -25.57 28.35 -23.63
N ILE A 411 -26.71 27.69 -23.53
CA ILE A 411 -27.89 27.97 -24.35
C ILE A 411 -28.83 28.85 -23.55
N THR A 412 -29.15 30.03 -24.08
CA THR A 412 -30.19 30.92 -23.56
C THR A 412 -31.50 30.64 -24.25
N LYS A 413 -32.57 30.45 -23.48
CA LYS A 413 -33.91 30.25 -24.02
C LYS A 413 -34.49 31.61 -24.44
N ASN A 414 -34.23 32.02 -25.68
CA ASN A 414 -34.98 33.14 -26.26
C ASN A 414 -36.37 32.63 -26.65
N ASN A 415 -37.44 33.34 -26.28
CA ASN A 415 -38.83 33.00 -26.61
C ASN A 415 -39.16 33.09 -28.13
N ASN A 416 -38.16 33.02 -29.01
CA ASN A 416 -38.31 32.94 -30.45
C ASN A 416 -37.25 31.96 -31.00
N HIS A 417 -37.70 30.72 -31.23
CA HIS A 417 -37.01 29.56 -31.82
C HIS A 417 -36.11 28.72 -30.91
#